data_AF-A0A1C7M703-F1
#
_entry.id   AF-A0A1C7M703-F1
#
_cell.length_a   1.000
_cell.length_b   1.000
_cell.length_c   1.000
_cell.angle_alpha   90.00
_cell.angle_beta   90.00
_cell.angle_gamma   90.00
#
_symmetry.space_group_name_H-M   'P 1'
#
loop_
_entity.id
_entity.type
_entity.pdbx_description
1 polymer ?
#
loop_
_entity_poly.entity_id
_entity_poly.type
_entity_poly.pdbx_seq_one_letter_code
_entity_poly.pdbx_strand_id
1 'polypeptide(L)'
;MPALFSLPALAGAATYLAEAQSVSLDAVGDDHEEELESFQSAIEVERLQPGFNDLQLETQTDLSASQLRLPELSSKRQKCDHNELFENLKVASQGVVCVQTRQEYQRSASQRLFSVRLLTTVDARLWQQFTEFCAELQFVDDPEDIDKSFPNFPKELPTWIAVWIMNRCDEIDIRTGTAKGPKADRVTYNMGQKMRAAMTHKFARDFGLGTQLWTENPLLPGKFHGNPSLSVAVSQYMISLRRRKVRAGETVTSARAIDEPTMRALWEFNTNFEQSEAGPVSKKRKQEHPEQWAGYNVRVMLHALYLTSLLCLLRYDEALRVMWSDVHFDKNRDGIFRVRLLLPFRKTHQHGGIAPFVLYPEPNKPWMCPIRAFAKWSDTCKQLGIPRSGYVFRKKIGNNMVSANPADAMSSEGFLECFRNNLLDVKIDPRPYGTHSFRRGGCQYLAMVLRWPFRNICSWGGWAPNFDNPGTLFKYLLSWTDTPLVEREDYFNPNRAGTDPCNACGRTCHCG
;
A
#
# COMPACT_ATOMS: atom_id res chain seq x y z
N MET A 1 10.40 -38.90 19.47
CA MET A 1 10.81 -37.49 19.61
C MET A 1 12.15 -37.34 18.92
N PRO A 2 12.21 -36.75 17.72
CA PRO A 2 13.48 -36.41 17.10
C PRO A 2 14.11 -35.28 17.93
N ALA A 3 15.43 -35.33 18.10
CA ALA A 3 16.18 -34.37 18.91
C ALA A 3 15.98 -32.95 18.36
N LEU A 4 15.51 -32.04 19.21
CA LEU A 4 15.55 -30.59 18.96
C LEU A 4 16.99 -30.19 18.66
N PHE A 5 17.32 -29.97 17.38
CA PHE A 5 18.56 -29.30 17.02
C PHE A 5 18.55 -27.91 17.63
N SER A 6 19.45 -27.71 18.59
CA SER A 6 19.70 -26.40 19.16
C SER A 6 20.34 -25.52 18.08
N LEU A 7 19.87 -24.27 17.93
CA LEU A 7 20.50 -23.16 17.20
C LEU A 7 22.07 -23.14 17.18
N PRO A 8 22.80 -23.67 18.17
CA PRO A 8 24.23 -23.96 18.11
C PRO A 8 24.80 -24.56 16.81
N ALA A 9 24.03 -25.35 16.03
CA ALA A 9 24.50 -25.89 14.75
C ALA A 9 24.54 -24.84 13.61
N LEU A 10 23.99 -23.65 13.83
CA LEU A 10 23.92 -22.53 12.88
C LEU A 10 24.58 -21.29 13.51
N ALA A 11 25.88 -21.40 13.83
CA ALA A 11 26.62 -20.36 14.54
C ALA A 11 26.57 -19.00 13.84
N GLY A 12 26.58 -19.00 12.49
CA GLY A 12 26.41 -17.79 11.69
C GLY A 12 25.05 -17.15 11.89
N ALA A 13 23.99 -17.95 11.82
CA ALA A 13 22.63 -17.47 12.03
C ALA A 13 22.41 -16.90 13.44
N ALA A 14 22.92 -17.59 14.46
CA ALA A 14 22.80 -17.17 15.84
C ALA A 14 23.38 -15.75 16.05
N THR A 15 24.52 -15.44 15.42
CA THR A 15 25.17 -14.12 15.53
C THR A 15 24.27 -13.00 15.00
N TYR A 16 23.69 -13.18 13.81
CA TYR A 16 22.86 -12.14 13.19
C TYR A 16 21.47 -12.03 13.80
N LEU A 17 20.92 -13.13 14.32
CA LEU A 17 19.69 -13.10 15.10
C LEU A 17 19.89 -12.38 16.43
N ALA A 18 21.04 -12.57 17.09
CA ALA A 18 21.40 -11.81 18.29
C ALA A 18 21.59 -10.31 17.99
N GLU A 19 22.26 -9.94 16.90
CA GLU A 19 22.35 -8.54 16.46
C GLU A 19 20.96 -7.94 16.23
N ALA A 20 20.06 -8.69 15.57
CA ALA A 20 18.71 -8.24 15.27
C ALA A 20 17.85 -7.94 16.52
N GLN A 21 18.09 -8.61 17.65
CA GLN A 21 17.38 -8.34 18.91
C GLN A 21 17.64 -6.93 19.46
N SER A 22 18.71 -6.25 19.02
CA SER A 22 18.98 -4.85 19.37
C SER A 22 18.06 -3.84 18.67
N VAL A 23 17.27 -4.29 17.68
CA VAL A 23 16.30 -3.43 16.98
C VAL A 23 15.13 -3.11 17.90
N SER A 24 14.82 -1.81 18.04
CA SER A 24 13.74 -1.33 18.90
C SER A 24 12.36 -1.81 18.45
N LEU A 25 11.45 -1.98 19.42
CA LEU A 25 10.07 -2.37 19.15
C LEU A 25 9.30 -1.34 18.30
N ASP A 26 9.62 -0.05 18.41
CA ASP A 26 9.04 0.97 17.56
C ASP A 26 9.38 0.75 16.07
N ALA A 27 10.65 0.43 15.79
CA ALA A 27 11.08 0.14 14.43
C ALA A 27 10.44 -1.15 13.89
N VAL A 28 10.24 -2.15 14.77
CA VAL A 28 9.48 -3.37 14.45
C VAL A 28 8.03 -3.05 14.12
N GLY A 29 7.40 -2.12 14.84
CA GLY A 29 6.06 -1.63 14.56
C GLY A 29 5.94 -1.00 13.17
N ASP A 30 6.86 -0.09 12.83
CA ASP A 30 6.91 0.54 11.50
C ASP A 30 7.10 -0.50 10.38
N ASP A 31 8.02 -1.46 10.54
CA ASP A 31 8.27 -2.51 9.55
C ASP A 31 7.08 -3.49 9.41
N HIS A 32 6.40 -3.81 10.51
CA HIS A 32 5.19 -4.61 10.50
C HIS A 32 4.06 -3.89 9.73
N GLU A 33 3.88 -2.58 9.94
CA GLU A 33 2.94 -1.79 9.15
C GLU A 33 3.30 -1.79 7.65
N GLU A 34 4.58 -1.56 7.31
CA GLU A 34 5.07 -1.62 5.91
C GLU A 34 4.77 -2.98 5.25
N GLU A 35 4.97 -4.09 5.97
CA GLU A 35 4.70 -5.45 5.48
C GLU A 35 3.19 -5.71 5.30
N LEU A 36 2.36 -5.29 6.25
CA LEU A 36 0.90 -5.41 6.14
C LEU A 36 0.37 -4.61 4.94
N GLU A 37 0.89 -3.41 4.72
CA GLU A 37 0.55 -2.57 3.57
C GLU A 37 0.96 -3.22 2.25
N SER A 38 2.15 -3.80 2.21
CA SER A 38 2.65 -4.55 1.04
C SER A 38 1.77 -5.77 0.75
N PHE A 39 1.42 -6.55 1.78
CA PHE A 39 0.55 -7.71 1.67
C PHE A 39 -0.87 -7.35 1.18
N GLN A 40 -1.48 -6.31 1.76
CA GLN A 40 -2.78 -5.81 1.32
C GLN A 40 -2.73 -5.31 -0.12
N SER A 41 -1.68 -4.56 -0.47
CA SER A 41 -1.45 -4.08 -1.83
C SER A 41 -1.34 -5.22 -2.83
N ALA A 42 -0.67 -6.33 -2.48
CA ALA A 42 -0.57 -7.50 -3.35
C ALA A 42 -1.95 -8.14 -3.59
N ILE A 43 -2.74 -8.36 -2.53
CA ILE A 43 -4.10 -8.89 -2.65
C ILE A 43 -4.98 -8.00 -3.53
N GLU A 44 -4.92 -6.69 -3.35
CA GLU A 44 -5.68 -5.72 -4.15
C GLU A 44 -5.30 -5.78 -5.63
N VAL A 45 -3.99 -5.80 -5.92
CA VAL A 45 -3.48 -5.90 -7.29
C VAL A 45 -3.95 -7.21 -7.95
N GLU A 46 -4.06 -8.30 -7.21
CA GLU A 46 -4.66 -9.55 -7.71
C GLU A 46 -6.17 -9.40 -7.96
N ARG A 47 -6.91 -8.76 -7.04
CA ARG A 47 -8.36 -8.54 -7.17
C ARG A 47 -8.74 -7.64 -8.34
N LEU A 48 -7.90 -6.66 -8.66
CA LEU A 48 -8.10 -5.74 -9.78
C LEU A 48 -7.83 -6.41 -11.14
N GLN A 49 -7.24 -7.61 -11.17
CA GLN A 49 -7.02 -8.34 -12.42
C GLN A 49 -8.31 -9.06 -12.87
N PRO A 50 -8.79 -8.81 -14.12
CA PRO A 50 -10.01 -9.42 -14.62
C PRO A 50 -9.85 -10.96 -14.74
N GLY A 51 -10.70 -11.69 -14.01
CA GLY A 51 -10.74 -13.16 -13.97
C GLY A 51 -10.73 -13.77 -12.55
N PHE A 52 -10.43 -12.98 -11.50
CA PHE A 52 -10.34 -13.48 -10.12
C PHE A 52 -11.72 -13.80 -9.49
N ASN A 53 -12.78 -13.06 -9.85
CA ASN A 53 -14.11 -13.21 -9.25
C ASN A 53 -14.84 -14.52 -9.63
N ASP A 54 -14.43 -15.20 -10.71
CA ASP A 54 -15.11 -16.43 -11.16
C ASP A 54 -14.61 -17.68 -10.39
N LEU A 55 -13.45 -17.63 -9.73
CA LEU A 55 -12.86 -18.77 -9.01
C LEU A 55 -13.26 -18.88 -7.53
N GLN A 56 -13.78 -17.83 -6.91
CA GLN A 56 -14.21 -17.87 -5.50
C GLN A 56 -15.66 -18.30 -5.29
N LEU A 57 -16.49 -18.32 -6.34
CA LEU A 57 -17.90 -18.73 -6.19
C LEU A 57 -18.07 -20.23 -5.90
N GLU A 58 -17.03 -21.05 -6.13
CA GLU A 58 -17.09 -22.50 -5.90
C GLU A 58 -16.64 -22.95 -4.49
N THR A 59 -16.02 -22.08 -3.69
CA THR A 59 -15.38 -22.49 -2.41
C THR A 59 -16.08 -22.01 -1.14
N GLN A 60 -17.23 -21.31 -1.23
CA GLN A 60 -17.94 -20.77 -0.05
C GLN A 60 -19.32 -21.38 0.25
N THR A 61 -19.77 -22.42 -0.45
CA THR A 61 -21.10 -23.02 -0.22
C THR A 61 -21.18 -24.14 0.80
N ASP A 62 -20.08 -24.53 1.45
CA ASP A 62 -20.12 -25.50 2.54
C ASP A 62 -19.51 -24.89 3.80
N LEU A 63 -20.36 -24.23 4.60
CA LEU A 63 -20.37 -24.29 6.06
C LEU A 63 -21.41 -23.29 6.61
N SER A 64 -22.34 -23.83 7.41
CA SER A 64 -23.37 -23.16 8.23
C SER A 64 -24.71 -22.80 7.56
N ALA A 65 -25.66 -23.75 7.62
CA ALA A 65 -27.10 -23.44 7.60
C ALA A 65 -27.90 -24.57 8.27
N SER A 66 -27.72 -24.79 9.57
CA SER A 66 -28.69 -25.52 10.37
C SER A 66 -29.48 -24.52 11.23
N GLN A 67 -30.80 -24.58 11.07
CA GLN A 67 -31.85 -23.91 11.84
C GLN A 67 -32.21 -22.49 11.40
N LEU A 68 -33.25 -22.41 10.56
CA LEU A 68 -34.37 -21.48 10.70
C LEU A 68 -35.51 -21.97 9.78
N ARG A 69 -36.62 -22.43 10.38
CA ARG A 69 -37.89 -22.69 9.68
C ARG A 69 -38.65 -21.38 9.55
N LEU A 70 -39.10 -21.03 8.34
CA LEU A 70 -40.25 -20.14 8.10
C LEU A 70 -41.03 -20.60 6.85
N PRO A 71 -42.33 -20.21 6.72
CA PRO A 71 -43.40 -21.08 6.26
C PRO A 71 -43.77 -20.94 4.77
N GLU A 72 -44.57 -21.92 4.32
CA GLU A 72 -45.05 -22.11 2.96
C GLU A 72 -45.82 -20.91 2.38
N LEU A 73 -45.50 -20.56 1.13
CA LEU A 73 -46.38 -19.79 0.25
C LEU A 73 -46.49 -20.49 -1.10
N SER A 74 -47.72 -20.92 -1.40
CA SER A 74 -48.15 -21.48 -2.67
C SER A 74 -48.19 -20.41 -3.76
N SER A 75 -47.62 -20.68 -4.93
CA SER A 75 -48.25 -20.39 -6.24
C SER A 75 -47.42 -20.95 -7.39
N LYS A 76 -48.12 -21.44 -8.41
CA LYS A 76 -47.67 -22.26 -9.53
C LYS A 76 -46.53 -21.61 -10.33
N ARG A 77 -45.35 -22.26 -10.38
CA ARG A 77 -44.31 -21.98 -11.38
C ARG A 77 -44.37 -23.00 -12.51
N GLN A 78 -44.46 -22.49 -13.73
CA GLN A 78 -44.29 -23.25 -14.97
C GLN A 78 -42.85 -23.78 -15.02
N LYS A 79 -42.67 -25.10 -15.08
CA LYS A 79 -41.35 -25.74 -15.23
C LYS A 79 -40.80 -25.38 -16.62
N CYS A 80 -39.84 -24.46 -16.66
CA CYS A 80 -38.94 -24.29 -17.79
C CYS A 80 -37.88 -25.40 -17.70
N ASP A 81 -37.76 -26.25 -18.71
CA ASP A 81 -36.71 -27.27 -18.76
C ASP A 81 -35.38 -26.58 -19.08
N HIS A 82 -34.54 -26.46 -18.04
CA HIS A 82 -33.24 -25.81 -18.12
C HIS A 82 -32.31 -26.46 -19.16
N ASN A 83 -32.50 -27.75 -19.45
CA ASN A 83 -31.68 -28.46 -20.43
C ASN A 83 -32.04 -28.07 -21.86
N GLU A 84 -33.32 -27.83 -22.13
CA GLU A 84 -33.80 -27.39 -23.44
C GLU A 84 -33.32 -25.97 -23.76
N LEU A 85 -33.34 -25.08 -22.76
CA LEU A 85 -32.79 -23.72 -22.91
C LEU A 85 -31.28 -23.73 -23.15
N PHE A 86 -30.55 -24.63 -22.48
CA PHE A 86 -29.10 -24.77 -22.62
C PHE A 86 -28.71 -25.26 -24.02
N GLU A 87 -29.38 -26.29 -24.54
CA GLU A 87 -29.10 -26.80 -25.89
C GLU A 87 -29.50 -25.80 -26.97
N ASN A 88 -30.60 -25.07 -26.80
CA ASN A 88 -30.99 -24.00 -27.74
C ASN A 88 -29.98 -22.84 -27.78
N LEU A 89 -29.41 -22.45 -26.63
CA LEU A 89 -28.34 -21.43 -26.57
C LEU A 89 -27.03 -21.92 -27.21
N LYS A 90 -26.72 -23.20 -27.07
CA LYS A 90 -25.53 -23.82 -27.64
C LYS A 90 -25.62 -23.92 -29.17
N VAL A 91 -26.80 -24.25 -29.71
CA VAL A 91 -27.06 -24.25 -31.15
C VAL A 91 -27.05 -22.82 -31.71
N ALA A 92 -27.68 -21.86 -31.02
CA ALA A 92 -27.72 -20.47 -31.46
C ALA A 92 -26.34 -19.78 -31.48
N SER A 93 -25.38 -20.27 -30.68
CA SER A 93 -24.02 -19.69 -30.58
C SER A 93 -22.99 -20.34 -31.52
N GLN A 94 -23.32 -21.43 -32.21
CA GLN A 94 -22.38 -22.20 -33.03
C GLN A 94 -21.95 -21.56 -34.37
N GLY A 95 -22.44 -20.37 -34.72
CA GLY A 95 -22.05 -19.66 -35.96
C GLY A 95 -21.62 -18.21 -35.79
N VAL A 96 -21.60 -17.66 -34.56
CA VAL A 96 -21.47 -16.21 -34.34
C VAL A 96 -20.03 -15.77 -34.07
N VAL A 97 -19.15 -16.68 -33.63
CA VAL A 97 -17.75 -16.34 -33.34
C VAL A 97 -16.86 -16.76 -34.50
N CYS A 98 -16.39 -15.79 -35.29
CA CYS A 98 -15.47 -16.07 -36.38
C CYS A 98 -14.16 -16.66 -35.84
N VAL A 99 -13.51 -17.53 -36.63
CA VAL A 99 -12.29 -18.26 -36.24
C VAL A 99 -11.18 -17.30 -35.81
N GLN A 100 -11.14 -16.10 -36.41
CA GLN A 100 -10.15 -15.05 -36.12
C GLN A 100 -10.36 -14.43 -34.73
N THR A 101 -11.61 -14.14 -34.36
CA THR A 101 -11.98 -13.68 -33.00
C THR A 101 -11.72 -14.75 -31.94
N ARG A 102 -11.95 -16.03 -32.25
CA ARG A 102 -11.61 -17.14 -31.34
C ARG A 102 -10.10 -17.25 -31.12
N GLN A 103 -9.29 -17.07 -32.16
CA GLN A 103 -7.82 -17.05 -32.07
C GLN A 103 -7.31 -15.81 -31.32
N GLU A 104 -7.93 -14.63 -31.48
CA GLU A 104 -7.61 -13.42 -30.71
C GLU A 104 -8.02 -13.54 -29.24
N TYR A 105 -9.15 -14.17 -28.93
CA TYR A 105 -9.51 -14.53 -27.56
C TYR A 105 -8.53 -15.53 -26.96
N GLN A 106 -8.06 -16.52 -27.72
CA GLN A 106 -7.05 -17.47 -27.25
C GLN A 106 -5.67 -16.82 -27.07
N ARG A 107 -5.25 -15.90 -27.94
CA ARG A 107 -4.00 -15.13 -27.79
C ARG A 107 -4.08 -14.14 -26.63
N SER A 108 -5.22 -13.44 -26.50
CA SER A 108 -5.47 -12.51 -25.39
C SER A 108 -5.63 -13.24 -24.06
N ALA A 109 -6.27 -14.40 -24.03
CA ALA A 109 -6.34 -15.26 -22.84
C ALA A 109 -4.96 -15.81 -22.47
N SER A 110 -4.13 -16.19 -23.45
CA SER A 110 -2.78 -16.70 -23.19
C SER A 110 -1.82 -15.62 -22.65
N GLN A 111 -1.92 -14.37 -23.11
CA GLN A 111 -1.15 -13.25 -22.55
C GLN A 111 -1.71 -12.76 -21.20
N ARG A 112 -3.03 -12.84 -20.95
CA ARG A 112 -3.68 -12.42 -19.68
C ARG A 112 -3.57 -13.45 -18.55
N LEU A 113 -3.57 -14.75 -18.86
CA LEU A 113 -3.33 -15.83 -17.89
C LEU A 113 -1.88 -15.87 -17.38
N PHE A 114 -0.94 -15.28 -18.12
CA PHE A 114 0.49 -15.30 -17.76
C PHE A 114 0.77 -14.47 -16.50
N SER A 115 0.05 -13.38 -16.25
CA SER A 115 0.29 -12.47 -15.11
C SER A 115 -0.26 -12.99 -13.76
N VAL A 116 -1.49 -13.54 -13.75
CA VAL A 116 -2.11 -14.13 -12.54
C VAL A 116 -1.41 -15.45 -12.16
N ARG A 117 -1.01 -16.25 -13.16
CA ARG A 117 -0.12 -17.39 -12.91
C ARG A 117 1.26 -16.93 -12.41
N LEU A 118 1.79 -15.78 -12.83
CA LEU A 118 3.14 -15.38 -12.42
C LEU A 118 3.27 -15.11 -10.91
N LEU A 119 2.35 -14.36 -10.29
CA LEU A 119 2.41 -14.08 -8.85
C LEU A 119 2.22 -15.35 -8.02
N THR A 120 1.20 -16.15 -8.35
CA THR A 120 0.98 -17.46 -7.71
C THR A 120 2.13 -18.44 -7.96
N THR A 121 2.80 -18.41 -9.12
CA THR A 121 3.99 -19.24 -9.38
C THR A 121 5.24 -18.74 -8.68
N VAL A 122 5.43 -17.42 -8.50
CA VAL A 122 6.58 -16.88 -7.77
C VAL A 122 6.44 -17.21 -6.29
N ASP A 123 5.26 -16.99 -5.71
CA ASP A 123 5.01 -17.32 -4.30
C ASP A 123 5.06 -18.84 -4.06
N ALA A 124 4.46 -19.65 -4.95
CA ALA A 124 4.56 -21.10 -4.87
C ALA A 124 6.01 -21.59 -5.00
N ARG A 125 6.81 -20.99 -5.91
CA ARG A 125 8.24 -21.31 -6.05
C ARG A 125 9.04 -20.90 -4.82
N LEU A 126 8.72 -19.74 -4.22
CA LEU A 126 9.37 -19.27 -3.00
C LEU A 126 8.98 -20.14 -1.79
N TRP A 127 7.73 -20.58 -1.71
CA TRP A 127 7.26 -21.55 -0.73
C TRP A 127 8.00 -22.88 -0.87
N GLN A 128 8.09 -23.43 -2.09
CA GLN A 128 8.83 -24.64 -2.36
C GLN A 128 10.31 -24.52 -1.95
N GLN A 129 10.96 -23.41 -2.29
CA GLN A 129 12.34 -23.14 -1.88
C GLN A 129 12.51 -23.03 -0.36
N PHE A 130 11.46 -22.59 0.35
CA PHE A 130 11.45 -22.54 1.81
C PHE A 130 11.30 -23.93 2.42
N THR A 131 10.35 -24.74 1.95
CA THR A 131 10.13 -26.10 2.45
C THR A 131 11.31 -27.02 2.16
N GLU A 132 11.91 -26.92 0.97
CA GLU A 132 13.15 -27.64 0.61
C GLU A 132 14.31 -27.24 1.51
N PHE A 133 14.45 -25.94 1.81
CA PHE A 133 15.47 -25.44 2.71
C PHE A 133 15.28 -25.96 4.15
N CYS A 134 14.05 -26.03 4.64
CA CYS A 134 13.77 -26.57 5.97
C CYS A 134 14.12 -28.06 6.06
N ALA A 135 13.86 -28.85 5.01
CA ALA A 135 14.29 -30.24 4.95
C ALA A 135 15.83 -30.36 4.88
N GLU A 136 16.50 -29.52 4.08
CA GLU A 136 17.96 -29.48 3.98
C GLU A 136 18.66 -29.16 5.32
N LEU A 137 18.04 -28.29 6.13
CA LEU A 137 18.50 -27.97 7.48
C LEU A 137 18.00 -28.95 8.55
N GLN A 138 17.24 -29.98 8.16
CA GLN A 138 16.63 -30.96 9.08
C GLN A 138 15.75 -30.29 10.15
N PHE A 139 15.11 -29.17 9.82
CA PHE A 139 14.03 -28.61 10.63
C PHE A 139 12.77 -29.47 10.52
N VAL A 140 12.61 -30.13 9.38
CA VAL A 140 11.62 -31.16 9.08
C VAL A 140 12.31 -32.32 8.34
N ASP A 141 11.71 -33.51 8.36
CA ASP A 141 12.26 -34.68 7.67
C ASP A 141 11.99 -34.62 6.16
N ASP A 142 10.78 -34.20 5.76
CA ASP A 142 10.36 -34.01 4.38
C ASP A 142 9.80 -32.59 4.15
N PRO A 143 9.99 -31.97 2.96
CA PRO A 143 9.42 -30.64 2.66
C PRO A 143 7.90 -30.54 2.90
N GLU A 144 7.14 -31.62 2.67
CA GLU A 144 5.69 -31.64 2.88
C GLU A 144 5.29 -31.59 4.37
N ASP A 145 6.21 -31.89 5.29
CA ASP A 145 5.90 -31.96 6.71
C ASP A 145 5.62 -30.58 7.33
N ILE A 146 6.06 -29.49 6.68
CA ILE A 146 5.63 -28.14 7.06
C ILE A 146 4.12 -28.00 6.87
N ASP A 147 3.59 -28.42 5.73
CA ASP A 147 2.14 -28.32 5.45
C ASP A 147 1.36 -29.22 6.43
N LYS A 148 1.89 -30.42 6.75
CA LYS A 148 1.29 -31.36 7.72
C LYS A 148 1.32 -30.85 9.17
N SER A 149 2.16 -29.86 9.48
CA SER A 149 2.22 -29.26 10.80
C SER A 149 0.99 -28.39 11.11
N PHE A 150 0.20 -28.01 10.10
CA PHE A 150 -1.05 -27.29 10.31
C PHE A 150 -2.08 -28.15 11.08
N PRO A 151 -2.76 -27.62 12.11
CA PRO A 151 -2.78 -26.21 12.55
C PRO A 151 -1.78 -25.83 13.64
N ASN A 152 -0.91 -26.75 14.09
CA ASN A 152 0.00 -26.52 15.20
C ASN A 152 1.45 -26.42 14.70
N PHE A 153 1.78 -25.27 14.11
CA PHE A 153 3.15 -25.00 13.69
C PHE A 153 4.11 -24.89 14.89
N PRO A 154 5.39 -25.23 14.68
CA PRO A 154 6.41 -25.13 15.72
C PRO A 154 6.70 -23.67 16.09
N LYS A 155 7.06 -23.44 17.36
CA LYS A 155 7.33 -22.09 17.90
C LYS A 155 8.51 -21.41 17.20
N GLU A 156 9.45 -22.19 16.67
CA GLU A 156 10.67 -21.75 15.99
C GLU A 156 10.43 -21.35 14.53
N LEU A 157 9.23 -21.56 13.97
CA LEU A 157 8.94 -21.29 12.56
C LEU A 157 9.30 -19.85 12.11
N PRO A 158 9.05 -18.79 12.90
CA PRO A 158 9.60 -17.46 12.63
C PRO A 158 11.10 -17.41 12.40
N THR A 159 11.85 -18.13 13.25
CA THR A 159 13.31 -18.21 13.15
C THR A 159 13.69 -18.94 11.87
N TRP A 160 12.99 -20.00 11.48
CA TRP A 160 13.26 -20.72 10.23
C TRP A 160 13.10 -19.80 9.01
N ILE A 161 12.04 -18.98 8.99
CA ILE A 161 11.83 -17.97 7.93
C ILE A 161 12.98 -16.96 7.91
N ALA A 162 13.38 -16.43 9.06
CA ALA A 162 14.48 -15.48 9.15
C ALA A 162 15.82 -16.08 8.68
N VAL A 163 16.12 -17.33 9.07
CA VAL A 163 17.34 -18.04 8.66
C VAL A 163 17.33 -18.37 7.17
N TRP A 164 16.16 -18.69 6.59
CA TRP A 164 16.03 -18.88 5.14
C TRP A 164 16.34 -17.60 4.35
N ILE A 165 15.76 -16.48 4.77
CA ILE A 165 16.07 -15.17 4.17
C ILE A 165 17.56 -14.86 4.36
N MET A 166 18.12 -15.13 5.54
CA MET A 166 19.55 -14.95 5.82
C MET A 166 20.46 -15.78 4.92
N ASN A 167 20.11 -17.03 4.67
CA ASN A 167 20.87 -17.90 3.79
C ASN A 167 20.99 -17.33 2.36
N ARG A 168 19.96 -16.63 1.88
CA ARG A 168 19.93 -16.09 0.52
C ARG A 168 20.44 -14.65 0.43
N CYS A 169 20.15 -13.84 1.44
CA CYS A 169 20.38 -12.40 1.40
C CYS A 169 21.69 -11.99 2.08
N ASP A 170 22.09 -12.63 3.18
CA ASP A 170 23.24 -12.14 3.97
C ASP A 170 24.59 -12.57 3.40
N GLU A 171 25.62 -11.80 3.75
CA GLU A 171 27.00 -12.03 3.31
C GLU A 171 27.68 -13.16 4.07
N ILE A 172 27.13 -13.58 5.21
CA ILE A 172 27.66 -14.69 6.01
C ILE A 172 26.97 -16.00 5.69
N ASP A 173 27.72 -17.08 5.80
CA ASP A 173 27.20 -18.44 5.79
C ASP A 173 26.48 -18.72 7.13
N ILE A 174 25.27 -19.27 7.04
CA ILE A 174 24.42 -19.48 8.22
C ILE A 174 24.94 -20.57 9.16
N ARG A 175 25.75 -21.52 8.65
CA ARG A 175 26.31 -22.64 9.41
C ARG A 175 27.61 -22.22 10.07
N THR A 176 28.54 -21.65 9.29
CA THR A 176 29.91 -21.36 9.77
C THR A 176 30.07 -19.96 10.36
N GLY A 177 29.22 -19.00 9.99
CA GLY A 177 29.37 -17.58 10.33
C GLY A 177 30.48 -16.86 9.58
N THR A 178 31.16 -17.53 8.65
CA THR A 178 32.19 -16.90 7.81
C THR A 178 31.58 -16.18 6.62
N ALA A 179 32.27 -15.19 6.07
CA ALA A 179 31.83 -14.54 4.83
C ALA A 179 31.70 -15.55 3.68
N LYS A 180 30.57 -15.53 2.98
CA LYS A 180 30.34 -16.30 1.76
C LYS A 180 31.34 -15.88 0.69
N GLY A 181 31.80 -16.85 -0.08
CA GLY A 181 32.71 -16.59 -1.20
C GLY A 181 32.15 -15.57 -2.21
N PRO A 182 33.01 -14.89 -2.98
CA PRO A 182 32.58 -13.87 -3.95
C PRO A 182 31.69 -14.41 -5.08
N LYS A 183 31.71 -15.74 -5.32
CA LYS A 183 30.87 -16.43 -6.31
C LYS A 183 29.54 -16.92 -5.74
N ALA A 184 29.28 -16.76 -4.44
CA ALA A 184 28.01 -17.16 -3.87
C ALA A 184 26.92 -16.19 -4.31
N ASP A 185 25.77 -16.71 -4.75
CA ASP A 185 24.61 -15.90 -5.11
C ASP A 185 24.11 -15.15 -3.87
N ARG A 186 24.21 -13.81 -3.91
CA ARG A 186 23.66 -12.91 -2.88
C ARG A 186 22.51 -12.17 -3.49
N VAL A 187 21.30 -12.40 -2.97
CA VAL A 187 20.13 -11.64 -3.44
C VAL A 187 20.01 -10.31 -2.70
N THR A 188 19.32 -9.36 -3.32
CA THR A 188 19.07 -8.01 -2.79
C THR A 188 18.11 -8.03 -1.61
N TYR A 189 18.07 -6.95 -0.82
CA TYR A 189 17.06 -6.72 0.20
C TYR A 189 15.63 -6.85 -0.36
N ASN A 190 15.40 -6.30 -1.55
CA ASN A 190 14.10 -6.39 -2.24
C ASN A 190 13.68 -7.84 -2.49
N MET A 191 14.62 -8.73 -2.83
CA MET A 191 14.32 -10.16 -2.94
C MET A 191 14.00 -10.78 -1.57
N GLY A 192 14.70 -10.38 -0.51
CA GLY A 192 14.36 -10.77 0.86
C GLY A 192 12.96 -10.33 1.28
N GLN A 193 12.53 -9.13 0.88
CA GLN A 193 11.14 -8.67 1.10
C GLN A 193 10.14 -9.55 0.34
N LYS A 194 10.43 -9.93 -0.91
CA LYS A 194 9.57 -10.86 -1.66
C LYS A 194 9.49 -12.24 -1.02
N MET A 195 10.60 -12.75 -0.50
CA MET A 195 10.65 -14.01 0.25
C MET A 195 9.74 -13.95 1.48
N ARG A 196 9.84 -12.88 2.27
CA ARG A 196 8.94 -12.65 3.41
C ARG A 196 7.48 -12.55 2.98
N ALA A 197 7.19 -11.74 1.97
CA ALA A 197 5.83 -11.52 1.47
C ALA A 197 5.18 -12.83 0.99
N ALA A 198 5.93 -13.70 0.32
CA ALA A 198 5.46 -15.02 -0.08
C ALA A 198 5.08 -15.89 1.14
N MET A 199 5.85 -15.85 2.23
CA MET A 199 5.48 -16.53 3.48
C MET A 199 4.23 -15.90 4.09
N THR A 200 4.18 -14.57 4.18
CA THR A 200 3.01 -13.82 4.66
C THR A 200 1.76 -14.27 3.92
N HIS A 201 1.84 -14.37 2.60
CA HIS A 201 0.75 -14.78 1.73
C HIS A 201 0.34 -16.24 1.93
N LYS A 202 1.29 -17.17 1.95
CA LYS A 202 1.03 -18.59 2.22
C LYS A 202 0.31 -18.80 3.54
N PHE A 203 0.84 -18.24 4.63
CA PHE A 203 0.25 -18.39 5.97
C PHE A 203 -1.10 -17.69 6.10
N ALA A 204 -1.25 -16.51 5.49
CA ALA A 204 -2.51 -15.78 5.56
C ALA A 204 -3.64 -16.46 4.79
N ARG A 205 -3.37 -16.94 3.56
CA ARG A 205 -4.41 -17.46 2.65
C ARG A 205 -4.58 -18.96 2.74
N ASP A 206 -3.51 -19.73 2.54
CA ASP A 206 -3.61 -21.18 2.41
C ASP A 206 -3.88 -21.84 3.77
N PHE A 207 -3.28 -21.29 4.83
CA PHE A 207 -3.49 -21.77 6.20
C PHE A 207 -4.54 -20.96 6.99
N GLY A 208 -5.10 -19.90 6.41
CA GLY A 208 -6.16 -19.11 7.05
C GLY A 208 -5.74 -18.39 8.34
N LEU A 209 -4.44 -18.14 8.56
CA LEU A 209 -3.93 -17.49 9.78
C LEU A 209 -4.07 -15.95 9.75
N GLY A 210 -4.45 -15.39 8.59
CA GLY A 210 -4.65 -13.96 8.40
C GLY A 210 -3.39 -13.11 8.64
N THR A 211 -3.60 -11.91 9.18
CA THR A 211 -2.57 -10.90 9.43
C THR A 211 -2.26 -10.69 10.92
N GLN A 212 -2.68 -11.63 11.78
CA GLN A 212 -2.45 -11.51 13.22
C GLN A 212 -0.98 -11.75 13.57
N LEU A 213 -0.49 -11.07 14.61
CA LEU A 213 0.85 -11.25 15.14
C LEU A 213 1.05 -12.69 15.64
N TRP A 214 2.20 -13.27 15.31
CA TRP A 214 2.62 -14.57 15.83
C TRP A 214 2.82 -14.50 17.34
N THR A 215 1.95 -15.17 18.10
CA THR A 215 1.93 -15.13 19.57
C THR A 215 1.56 -16.49 20.14
N GLU A 216 2.10 -16.80 21.32
CA GLU A 216 1.74 -18.01 22.06
C GLU A 216 0.32 -17.88 22.61
N ASN A 217 -0.46 -18.94 22.49
CA ASN A 217 -1.81 -19.00 23.00
C ASN A 217 -1.76 -18.98 24.54
N PRO A 218 -2.35 -17.96 25.21
CA PRO A 218 -2.30 -17.85 26.66
C PRO A 218 -3.05 -18.98 27.38
N LEU A 219 -3.99 -19.64 26.70
CA LEU A 219 -4.78 -20.74 27.24
C LEU A 219 -4.16 -22.12 26.99
N LEU A 220 -3.27 -22.23 25.99
CA LEU A 220 -2.64 -23.48 25.59
C LEU A 220 -1.14 -23.27 25.38
N PRO A 221 -0.34 -23.26 26.47
CA PRO A 221 1.11 -23.12 26.38
C PRO A 221 1.72 -24.12 25.39
N GLY A 222 2.65 -23.66 24.58
CA GLY A 222 3.28 -24.40 23.49
C GLY A 222 2.51 -24.36 22.16
N LYS A 223 1.28 -23.86 22.12
CA LYS A 223 0.56 -23.60 20.86
C LYS A 223 0.67 -22.14 20.48
N PHE A 224 0.93 -21.89 19.21
CA PHE A 224 1.09 -20.54 18.67
C PHE A 224 0.00 -20.25 17.65
N HIS A 225 -0.40 -18.98 17.55
CA HIS A 225 -1.36 -18.50 16.57
C HIS A 225 -0.87 -17.21 15.90
N GLY A 226 -1.50 -16.86 14.78
CA GLY A 226 -1.11 -15.73 13.93
C GLY A 226 -0.16 -16.13 12.81
N ASN A 227 0.39 -15.15 12.10
CA ASN A 227 1.23 -15.38 10.94
C ASN A 227 2.73 -15.31 11.32
N PRO A 228 3.52 -16.39 11.16
CA PRO A 228 4.91 -16.42 11.60
C PRO A 228 5.82 -15.42 10.87
N SER A 229 5.51 -15.02 9.62
CA SER A 229 6.28 -14.00 8.88
C SER A 229 6.10 -12.58 9.43
N LEU A 230 5.01 -12.36 10.19
CA LEU A 230 4.68 -11.10 10.84
C LEU A 230 5.17 -11.04 12.30
N SER A 231 5.91 -12.06 12.75
CA SER A 231 6.50 -12.09 14.08
C SER A 231 7.53 -10.97 14.29
N VAL A 232 7.71 -10.60 15.57
CA VAL A 232 8.76 -9.67 16.00
C VAL A 232 10.14 -10.14 15.53
N ALA A 233 10.42 -11.43 15.61
CA ALA A 233 11.71 -12.02 15.22
C ALA A 233 12.03 -11.80 13.73
N VAL A 234 11.06 -12.02 12.83
CA VAL A 234 11.25 -11.80 11.39
C VAL A 234 11.41 -10.31 11.10
N SER A 235 10.58 -9.43 11.69
CA SER A 235 10.71 -7.97 11.51
C SER A 235 12.07 -7.44 11.99
N GLN A 236 12.51 -7.83 13.18
CA GLN A 236 13.82 -7.45 13.72
C GLN A 236 14.94 -7.86 12.77
N TYR A 237 14.88 -9.09 12.26
CA TYR A 237 15.85 -9.58 11.30
C TYR A 237 15.81 -8.79 9.99
N MET A 238 14.62 -8.52 9.43
CA MET A 238 14.48 -7.75 8.18
C MET A 238 15.01 -6.32 8.30
N ILE A 239 14.75 -5.63 9.42
CA ILE A 239 15.30 -4.30 9.68
C ILE A 239 16.83 -4.35 9.78
N SER A 240 17.37 -5.35 10.48
CA SER A 240 18.80 -5.58 10.63
C SER A 240 19.47 -5.87 9.27
N LEU A 241 18.86 -6.75 8.47
CA LEU A 241 19.26 -7.05 7.11
C LEU A 241 19.26 -5.79 6.24
N ARG A 242 18.19 -4.97 6.29
CA ARG A 242 18.12 -3.69 5.56
C ARG A 242 19.31 -2.81 5.90
N ARG A 243 19.65 -2.66 7.19
CA ARG A 243 20.80 -1.87 7.65
C ARG A 243 22.12 -2.45 7.14
N ARG A 244 22.31 -3.77 7.16
CA ARG A 244 23.53 -4.42 6.61
C ARG A 244 23.66 -4.22 5.11
N LYS A 245 22.58 -4.41 4.34
CA LYS A 245 22.57 -4.18 2.89
C LYS A 245 22.92 -2.75 2.52
N VAL A 246 22.40 -1.78 3.27
CA VAL A 246 22.77 -0.37 3.10
C VAL A 246 24.25 -0.12 3.40
N ARG A 247 24.80 -0.72 4.48
CA ARG A 247 26.25 -0.66 4.77
C ARG A 247 27.09 -1.28 3.65
N ALA A 248 26.58 -2.33 3.00
CA ALA A 248 27.20 -2.98 1.85
C ALA A 248 27.01 -2.21 0.53
N GLY A 249 26.40 -1.01 0.55
CA GLY A 249 26.21 -0.17 -0.63
C GLY A 249 24.94 -0.45 -1.42
N GLU A 250 24.02 -1.30 -0.94
CA GLU A 250 22.72 -1.49 -1.57
C GLU A 250 21.83 -0.26 -1.34
N THR A 251 21.28 0.28 -2.42
CA THR A 251 20.44 1.48 -2.35
C THR A 251 19.06 1.16 -1.79
N VAL A 252 18.62 1.87 -0.75
CA VAL A 252 17.25 1.73 -0.22
C VAL A 252 16.24 2.25 -1.22
N THR A 253 15.38 1.40 -1.76
CA THR A 253 14.17 1.79 -2.48
C THR A 253 13.15 2.38 -1.51
N SER A 254 12.92 3.68 -1.58
CA SER A 254 11.81 4.34 -0.89
C SER A 254 10.72 4.73 -1.90
N ALA A 255 9.49 4.93 -1.42
CA ALA A 255 8.37 5.33 -2.27
C ALA A 255 8.65 6.68 -2.96
N ARG A 256 8.45 6.76 -4.28
CA ARG A 256 8.61 7.98 -5.08
C ARG A 256 7.73 9.10 -4.55
N ALA A 257 8.28 10.30 -4.50
CA ALA A 257 7.56 11.48 -4.05
C ALA A 257 6.48 11.90 -5.05
N ILE A 258 5.31 12.36 -4.57
CA ILE A 258 4.34 13.05 -5.42
C ILE A 258 4.78 14.50 -5.59
N ASP A 259 5.09 14.89 -6.83
CA ASP A 259 5.54 16.24 -7.15
C ASP A 259 4.40 17.17 -7.59
N GLU A 260 4.70 18.48 -7.67
CA GLU A 260 3.73 19.47 -8.14
C GLU A 260 3.21 19.20 -9.57
N PRO A 261 4.05 18.82 -10.55
CA PRO A 261 3.58 18.44 -11.88
C PRO A 261 2.57 17.29 -11.87
N THR A 262 2.81 16.24 -11.08
CA THR A 262 1.86 15.13 -10.93
C THR A 262 0.55 15.61 -10.31
N MET A 263 0.61 16.45 -9.27
CA MET A 263 -0.58 17.04 -8.67
C MET A 263 -1.37 17.90 -9.65
N ARG A 264 -0.69 18.64 -10.53
CA ARG A 264 -1.32 19.42 -11.60
C ARG A 264 -2.03 18.51 -12.60
N ALA A 265 -1.34 17.49 -13.12
CA ALA A 265 -1.91 16.55 -14.08
C ALA A 265 -3.16 15.85 -13.51
N LEU A 266 -3.10 15.38 -12.26
CA LEU A 266 -4.24 14.78 -11.56
C LEU A 266 -5.40 15.77 -11.41
N TRP A 267 -5.12 17.03 -11.08
CA TRP A 267 -6.15 18.06 -10.93
C TRP A 267 -6.82 18.43 -12.25
N GLU A 268 -6.04 18.62 -13.32
CA GLU A 268 -6.54 18.95 -14.65
C GLU A 268 -7.44 17.84 -15.17
N PHE A 269 -6.98 16.58 -15.08
CA PHE A 269 -7.78 15.43 -15.45
C PHE A 269 -9.07 15.34 -14.63
N ASN A 270 -8.96 15.39 -13.30
CA ASN A 270 -10.12 15.27 -12.41
C ASN A 270 -11.14 16.40 -12.58
N THR A 271 -10.68 17.62 -12.86
CA THR A 271 -11.55 18.78 -13.01
C THR A 271 -12.31 18.75 -14.33
N ASN A 272 -11.69 18.21 -15.39
CA ASN A 272 -12.29 18.08 -16.71
C ASN A 272 -13.07 16.77 -16.90
N PHE A 273 -13.06 15.88 -15.91
CA PHE A 273 -13.80 14.63 -15.96
C PHE A 273 -15.31 14.90 -16.02
N GLU A 274 -16.02 14.18 -16.90
CA GLU A 274 -17.44 14.41 -17.15
C GLU A 274 -18.28 14.28 -15.86
N GLN A 275 -19.08 15.31 -15.62
CA GLN A 275 -20.07 15.28 -14.54
C GLN A 275 -21.24 14.41 -14.98
N SER A 276 -21.19 13.14 -14.58
CA SER A 276 -22.30 12.20 -14.79
C SER A 276 -23.24 12.21 -13.60
N GLU A 277 -24.51 11.90 -13.84
CA GLU A 277 -25.50 11.76 -12.77
C GLU A 277 -25.04 10.73 -11.72
N ALA A 278 -25.28 11.07 -10.46
CA ALA A 278 -25.04 10.18 -9.34
C ALA A 278 -25.96 8.96 -9.44
N GLY A 279 -25.40 7.77 -9.69
CA GLY A 279 -26.19 6.55 -9.81
C GLY A 279 -25.38 5.26 -9.71
N PRO A 280 -26.05 4.13 -9.47
CA PRO A 280 -25.43 2.82 -9.48
C PRO A 280 -24.97 2.48 -10.91
N VAL A 281 -23.69 2.17 -11.06
CA VAL A 281 -23.16 1.67 -12.32
C VAL A 281 -23.26 0.15 -12.32
N SER A 282 -23.84 -0.43 -13.38
CA SER A 282 -23.98 -1.88 -13.50
C SER A 282 -22.60 -2.56 -13.52
N LYS A 283 -22.52 -3.79 -13.00
CA LYS A 283 -21.28 -4.58 -13.03
C LYS A 283 -20.74 -4.75 -14.46
N LYS A 284 -21.65 -4.92 -15.42
CA LYS A 284 -21.33 -5.00 -16.85
C LYS A 284 -20.62 -3.74 -17.37
N ARG A 285 -21.18 -2.56 -17.10
CA ARG A 285 -20.56 -1.29 -17.53
C ARG A 285 -19.19 -1.06 -16.88
N LYS A 286 -18.99 -1.48 -15.63
CA LYS A 286 -17.67 -1.43 -14.97
C LYS A 286 -16.62 -2.31 -15.66
N GLN A 287 -17.02 -3.47 -16.15
CA GLN A 287 -16.12 -4.38 -16.89
C GLN A 287 -15.81 -3.85 -18.29
N GLU A 288 -16.80 -3.24 -18.96
CA GLU A 288 -16.65 -2.67 -20.30
C GLU A 288 -15.86 -1.36 -20.31
N HIS A 289 -15.94 -0.59 -19.22
CA HIS A 289 -15.32 0.73 -19.07
C HIS A 289 -14.46 0.82 -17.80
N PRO A 290 -13.32 0.11 -17.73
CA PRO A 290 -12.43 0.14 -16.57
C PRO A 290 -11.90 1.55 -16.25
N GLU A 291 -11.84 2.45 -17.23
CA GLU A 291 -11.50 3.86 -17.07
C GLU A 291 -12.52 4.65 -16.23
N GLN A 292 -13.75 4.13 -16.09
CA GLN A 292 -14.82 4.73 -15.29
C GLN A 292 -14.80 4.22 -13.83
N TRP A 293 -13.62 3.93 -13.29
CA TRP A 293 -13.45 3.42 -11.92
C TRP A 293 -13.95 4.42 -10.86
N ALA A 294 -13.95 5.72 -11.14
CA ALA A 294 -14.56 6.77 -10.31
C ALA A 294 -15.11 7.92 -11.16
N GLY A 295 -16.21 8.49 -10.68
CA GLY A 295 -16.83 9.69 -11.22
C GLY A 295 -16.28 10.97 -10.58
N TYR A 296 -16.78 12.10 -11.06
CA TYR A 296 -16.37 13.44 -10.68
C TYR A 296 -16.31 13.70 -9.17
N ASN A 297 -17.36 13.32 -8.42
CA ASN A 297 -17.47 13.63 -6.99
C ASN A 297 -16.39 12.95 -6.17
N VAL A 298 -16.11 11.68 -6.47
CA VAL A 298 -15.04 10.91 -5.83
C VAL A 298 -13.68 11.53 -6.16
N ARG A 299 -13.48 11.96 -7.41
CA ARG A 299 -12.24 12.63 -7.85
C ARG A 299 -12.01 13.97 -7.16
N VAL A 300 -13.07 14.75 -6.92
CA VAL A 300 -13.02 16.00 -6.14
C VAL A 300 -12.60 15.71 -4.69
N MET A 301 -13.20 14.71 -4.05
CA MET A 301 -12.82 14.28 -2.70
C MET A 301 -11.35 13.85 -2.64
N LEU A 302 -10.91 13.02 -3.59
CA LEU A 302 -9.53 12.55 -3.66
C LEU A 302 -8.55 13.70 -3.82
N HIS A 303 -8.86 14.71 -4.64
CA HIS A 303 -7.98 15.86 -4.79
C HIS A 303 -7.83 16.67 -3.49
N ALA A 304 -8.93 16.84 -2.73
CA ALA A 304 -8.87 17.45 -1.40
C ALA A 304 -8.03 16.61 -0.42
N LEU A 305 -8.13 15.28 -0.49
CA LEU A 305 -7.32 14.36 0.31
C LEU A 305 -5.83 14.49 -0.06
N TYR A 306 -5.49 14.45 -1.35
CA TYR A 306 -4.11 14.56 -1.84
C TYR A 306 -3.44 15.84 -1.34
N LEU A 307 -4.14 16.99 -1.44
CA LEU A 307 -3.63 18.26 -0.95
C LEU A 307 -3.49 18.31 0.56
N THR A 308 -4.45 17.72 1.29
CA THR A 308 -4.37 17.62 2.75
C THR A 308 -3.13 16.81 3.15
N SER A 309 -2.92 15.64 2.55
CA SER A 309 -1.77 14.79 2.82
C SER A 309 -0.44 15.46 2.46
N LEU A 310 -0.36 16.09 1.29
CA LEU A 310 0.84 16.74 0.79
C LEU A 310 1.19 17.98 1.62
N LEU A 311 0.26 18.92 1.78
CA LEU A 311 0.54 20.20 2.43
C LEU A 311 0.72 20.07 3.94
N CYS A 312 0.07 19.09 4.59
CA CYS A 312 0.20 18.87 6.03
C CYS A 312 1.26 17.80 6.40
N LEU A 313 2.02 17.29 5.42
CA LEU A 313 3.03 16.25 5.61
C LEU A 313 2.49 15.01 6.33
N LEU A 314 1.30 14.57 5.91
CA LEU A 314 0.60 13.42 6.49
C LEU A 314 0.83 12.19 5.61
N ARG A 315 0.95 11.04 6.28
CA ARG A 315 0.68 9.76 5.59
C ARG A 315 -0.81 9.75 5.19
N TYR A 316 -1.19 9.03 4.14
CA TYR A 316 -2.59 9.09 3.69
C TYR A 316 -3.55 8.49 4.73
N ASP A 317 -3.13 7.52 5.55
CA ASP A 317 -3.93 6.93 6.62
C ASP A 317 -4.23 7.95 7.74
N GLU A 318 -3.29 8.86 7.99
CA GLU A 318 -3.50 9.99 8.88
C GLU A 318 -4.54 10.97 8.29
N ALA A 319 -4.46 11.26 6.99
CA ALA A 319 -5.42 12.15 6.32
C ALA A 319 -6.84 11.55 6.25
N LEU A 320 -6.96 10.24 5.99
CA LEU A 320 -8.25 9.53 5.89
C LEU A 320 -9.09 9.59 7.17
N ARG A 321 -8.42 9.75 8.31
CA ARG A 321 -9.05 9.80 9.64
C ARG A 321 -9.49 11.22 10.05
N VAL A 322 -9.22 12.24 9.24
CA VAL A 322 -9.66 13.62 9.49
C VAL A 322 -11.18 13.69 9.49
N MET A 323 -11.75 14.29 10.54
CA MET A 323 -13.18 14.53 10.70
C MET A 323 -13.54 15.99 10.40
N TRP A 324 -14.79 16.25 10.02
CA TRP A 324 -15.27 17.62 9.80
C TRP A 324 -15.19 18.49 11.06
N SER A 325 -15.20 17.88 12.25
CA SER A 325 -14.93 18.56 13.53
C SER A 325 -13.51 19.13 13.64
N ASP A 326 -12.57 18.57 12.88
CA ASP A 326 -11.16 18.92 12.89
C ASP A 326 -10.84 20.05 11.90
N VAL A 327 -11.80 20.36 11.01
CA VAL A 327 -11.65 21.34 9.92
C VAL A 327 -12.38 22.62 10.30
N HIS A 328 -11.61 23.66 10.60
CA HIS A 328 -12.14 24.98 10.92
C HIS A 328 -11.93 25.94 9.77
N PHE A 329 -13.01 26.61 9.39
CA PHE A 329 -13.00 27.68 8.39
C PHE A 329 -13.05 29.02 9.12
N ASP A 330 -12.00 29.82 8.99
CA ASP A 330 -11.93 31.12 9.63
C ASP A 330 -11.31 32.18 8.72
N LYS A 331 -11.41 33.44 9.13
CA LYS A 331 -10.71 34.56 8.51
C LYS A 331 -9.59 35.02 9.43
N ASN A 332 -8.44 35.36 8.88
CA ASN A 332 -7.39 36.02 9.64
C ASN A 332 -7.80 37.49 9.95
N ARG A 333 -6.93 38.22 10.65
CA ARG A 333 -7.17 39.64 11.00
C ARG A 333 -7.37 40.54 9.78
N ASP A 334 -6.77 40.17 8.66
CA ASP A 334 -6.85 40.90 7.39
C ASP A 334 -8.05 40.47 6.53
N GLY A 335 -8.94 39.63 7.06
CA GLY A 335 -10.13 39.14 6.35
C GLY A 335 -9.84 38.01 5.35
N ILE A 336 -8.60 37.54 5.23
CA ILE A 336 -8.19 36.44 4.36
C ILE A 336 -8.74 35.13 4.91
N PHE A 337 -9.50 34.42 4.10
CA PHE A 337 -10.05 33.12 4.45
C PHE A 337 -8.94 32.07 4.54
N ARG A 338 -9.03 31.18 5.52
CA ARG A 338 -8.08 30.09 5.74
C ARG A 338 -8.79 28.84 6.27
N VAL A 339 -8.15 27.69 6.05
CA VAL A 339 -8.56 26.42 6.64
C VAL A 339 -7.57 26.07 7.72
N ARG A 340 -8.04 25.87 8.94
CA ARG A 340 -7.25 25.38 10.06
C ARG A 340 -7.63 23.94 10.35
N LEU A 341 -6.65 23.05 10.25
CA LEU A 341 -6.81 21.62 10.52
C LEU A 341 -6.21 21.29 11.88
N LEU A 342 -7.04 20.80 12.79
CA LEU A 342 -6.66 20.33 14.12
C LEU A 342 -6.59 18.81 14.12
N LEU A 343 -5.40 18.23 14.02
CA LEU A 343 -5.28 16.78 13.99
C LEU A 343 -5.50 16.20 15.39
N PRO A 344 -6.44 15.26 15.58
CA PRO A 344 -6.67 14.63 16.87
C PRO A 344 -5.59 13.60 17.22
N PHE A 345 -4.84 13.10 16.23
CA PHE A 345 -3.78 12.11 16.41
C PHE A 345 -2.66 12.32 15.39
N ARG A 346 -1.44 11.89 15.74
CA ARG A 346 -0.31 11.78 14.83
C ARG A 346 0.64 10.70 15.34
N LYS A 347 1.16 9.85 14.45
CA LYS A 347 2.09 8.77 14.86
C LYS A 347 3.32 9.30 15.61
N THR A 348 3.82 10.48 15.23
CA THR A 348 4.99 11.11 15.86
C THR A 348 4.68 11.89 17.14
N HIS A 349 3.41 12.03 17.53
CA HIS A 349 2.99 12.75 18.73
C HIS A 349 1.92 11.96 19.49
N GLN A 350 2.32 10.82 20.04
CA GLN A 350 1.43 9.93 20.81
C GLN A 350 0.90 10.57 22.10
N HIS A 351 1.57 11.61 22.63
CA HIS A 351 1.16 12.33 23.85
C HIS A 351 0.35 13.61 23.60
N GLY A 352 -0.11 13.86 22.36
CA GLY A 352 -0.87 15.06 22.01
C GLY A 352 0.00 16.31 21.77
N GLY A 353 -0.62 17.50 21.82
CA GLY A 353 0.08 18.78 21.62
C GLY A 353 0.41 19.14 20.17
N ILE A 354 -0.31 18.55 19.20
CA ILE A 354 -0.08 18.81 17.77
C ILE A 354 -0.52 20.24 17.45
N ALA A 355 0.40 21.04 16.90
CA ALA A 355 0.07 22.38 16.43
C ALA A 355 -0.91 22.31 15.23
N PRO A 356 -1.86 23.26 15.12
CA PRO A 356 -2.75 23.34 13.96
C PRO A 356 -2.01 23.55 12.65
N PHE A 357 -2.47 22.89 11.58
CA PHE A 357 -2.07 23.24 10.22
C PHE A 357 -2.96 24.36 9.71
N VAL A 358 -2.36 25.51 9.41
CA VAL A 358 -3.07 26.68 8.87
C VAL A 358 -2.79 26.81 7.38
N LEU A 359 -3.80 26.54 6.57
CA LEU A 359 -3.74 26.51 5.12
C LEU A 359 -4.39 27.76 4.53
N TYR A 360 -3.72 28.37 3.55
CA TYR A 360 -4.14 29.61 2.89
C TYR A 360 -4.54 29.38 1.43
N PRO A 361 -5.30 30.30 0.81
CA PRO A 361 -5.65 30.21 -0.59
C PRO A 361 -4.43 30.43 -1.47
N GLU A 362 -4.30 29.63 -2.52
CA GLU A 362 -3.29 29.78 -3.56
C GLU A 362 -3.98 30.03 -4.92
N PRO A 363 -4.24 31.30 -5.28
CA PRO A 363 -4.99 31.63 -6.48
C PRO A 363 -4.21 31.33 -7.78
N ASN A 364 -2.88 31.41 -7.74
CA ASN A 364 -2.03 31.26 -8.93
C ASN A 364 -1.81 29.80 -9.31
N LYS A 365 -1.94 28.89 -8.33
CA LYS A 365 -1.86 27.44 -8.53
C LYS A 365 -3.14 26.76 -8.03
N PRO A 366 -4.24 26.79 -8.81
CA PRO A 366 -5.50 26.15 -8.44
C PRO A 366 -5.39 24.69 -7.99
N TRP A 367 -4.49 23.93 -8.60
CA TRP A 367 -4.21 22.52 -8.26
C TRP A 367 -3.45 22.33 -6.94
N MET A 368 -2.90 23.41 -6.37
CA MET A 368 -2.26 23.43 -5.04
C MET A 368 -3.07 24.22 -4.01
N CYS A 369 -4.31 24.62 -4.33
CA CYS A 369 -5.10 25.51 -3.49
C CYS A 369 -5.98 24.71 -2.51
N PRO A 370 -5.59 24.57 -1.23
CA PRO A 370 -6.36 23.77 -0.27
C PRO A 370 -7.75 24.37 -0.03
N ILE A 371 -7.87 25.70 -0.02
CA ILE A 371 -9.16 26.38 0.16
C ILE A 371 -10.14 26.01 -0.96
N ARG A 372 -9.67 26.04 -2.22
CA ARG A 372 -10.51 25.68 -3.37
C ARG A 372 -10.89 24.21 -3.33
N ALA A 373 -9.95 23.33 -2.97
CA ALA A 373 -10.22 21.90 -2.88
C ALA A 373 -11.25 21.58 -1.78
N PHE A 374 -11.09 22.15 -0.58
CA PHE A 374 -12.07 22.00 0.50
C PHE A 374 -13.42 22.62 0.14
N ALA A 375 -13.45 23.82 -0.46
CA ALA A 375 -14.69 24.46 -0.88
C ALA A 375 -15.45 23.61 -1.90
N LYS A 376 -14.75 23.15 -2.95
CA LYS A 376 -15.34 22.30 -3.99
C LYS A 376 -15.86 20.99 -3.41
N TRP A 377 -15.10 20.33 -2.54
CA TRP A 377 -15.55 19.11 -1.88
C TRP A 377 -16.76 19.35 -0.96
N SER A 378 -16.72 20.44 -0.21
CA SER A 378 -17.78 20.91 0.67
C SER A 378 -19.09 21.21 -0.08
N ASP A 379 -18.99 21.78 -1.27
CA ASP A 379 -20.13 22.05 -2.15
C ASP A 379 -20.67 20.76 -2.77
N THR A 380 -19.79 19.85 -3.21
CA THR A 380 -20.17 18.50 -3.65
C THR A 380 -20.90 17.74 -2.55
N CYS A 381 -20.42 17.79 -1.29
CA CYS A 381 -21.13 17.18 -0.15
C CYS A 381 -22.55 17.74 -0.01
N LYS A 382 -22.71 19.06 -0.12
CA LYS A 382 -24.02 19.71 -0.05
C LYS A 382 -24.95 19.25 -1.18
N GLN A 383 -24.45 19.18 -2.41
CA GLN A 383 -25.22 18.72 -3.58
C GLN A 383 -25.66 17.25 -3.44
N LEU A 384 -24.83 16.42 -2.83
CA LEU A 384 -25.12 15.00 -2.59
C LEU A 384 -25.96 14.75 -1.31
N GLY A 385 -26.36 15.79 -0.58
CA GLY A 385 -27.10 15.64 0.68
C GLY A 385 -26.26 15.03 1.81
N ILE A 386 -24.94 15.12 1.74
CA ILE A 386 -24.01 14.57 2.72
C ILE A 386 -23.81 15.59 3.86
N PRO A 387 -24.09 15.23 5.12
CA PRO A 387 -23.91 16.15 6.24
C PRO A 387 -22.41 16.39 6.51
N ARG A 388 -22.05 17.62 6.93
CA ARG A 388 -20.68 17.95 7.37
C ARG A 388 -20.43 17.51 8.82
N SER A 389 -20.60 16.22 9.06
CA SER A 389 -20.31 15.56 10.33
C SER A 389 -19.49 14.29 10.07
N GLY A 390 -18.79 13.77 11.08
CA GLY A 390 -17.97 12.57 10.93
C GLY A 390 -16.77 12.76 10.01
N TYR A 391 -16.37 11.72 9.29
CA TYR A 391 -15.19 11.74 8.41
C TYR A 391 -15.35 12.70 7.23
N VAL A 392 -14.27 13.43 6.90
CA VAL A 392 -14.18 14.29 5.71
C VAL A 392 -14.11 13.46 4.44
N PHE A 393 -13.29 12.41 4.46
CA PHE A 393 -13.04 11.53 3.33
C PHE A 393 -13.78 10.21 3.54
N ARG A 394 -14.93 10.10 2.90
CA ARG A 394 -15.89 9.01 3.15
C ARG A 394 -15.73 7.85 2.19
N LYS A 395 -16.19 6.69 2.63
CA LYS A 395 -16.21 5.47 1.82
C LYS A 395 -16.87 5.73 0.46
N LYS A 396 -16.16 5.39 -0.61
CA LYS A 396 -16.70 5.40 -1.98
C LYS A 396 -17.86 4.40 -2.10
N ILE A 397 -18.97 4.82 -2.69
CA ILE A 397 -20.12 3.98 -3.01
C ILE A 397 -20.36 4.06 -4.52
N GLY A 398 -20.37 2.92 -5.21
CA GLY A 398 -20.50 2.91 -6.66
C GLY A 398 -19.34 3.66 -7.34
N ASN A 399 -19.64 4.43 -8.39
CA ASN A 399 -18.61 5.16 -9.14
C ASN A 399 -18.55 6.64 -8.76
N ASN A 400 -19.68 7.30 -8.58
CA ASN A 400 -19.75 8.75 -8.38
C ASN A 400 -20.38 9.18 -7.03
N MET A 401 -20.52 8.25 -6.08
CA MET A 401 -21.10 8.52 -4.76
C MET A 401 -20.10 8.21 -3.64
N VAL A 402 -20.38 8.78 -2.47
CA VAL A 402 -19.72 8.43 -1.21
C VAL A 402 -20.78 8.19 -0.14
N SER A 403 -20.41 7.59 0.97
CA SER A 403 -21.34 7.25 2.04
C SER A 403 -21.99 8.48 2.68
N ALA A 404 -23.32 8.42 2.83
CA ALA A 404 -24.08 9.40 3.61
C ALA A 404 -23.89 9.18 5.12
N ASN A 405 -23.47 7.99 5.55
CA ASN A 405 -23.17 7.71 6.96
C ASN A 405 -21.88 8.44 7.39
N PRO A 406 -21.93 9.31 8.41
CA PRO A 406 -20.74 10.02 8.90
C PRO A 406 -19.64 9.12 9.49
N ALA A 407 -19.98 7.89 9.90
CA ALA A 407 -19.01 6.94 10.46
C ALA A 407 -18.24 6.13 9.39
N ASP A 408 -18.65 6.19 8.12
CA ASP A 408 -18.04 5.39 7.06
C ASP A 408 -16.82 6.11 6.46
N ALA A 409 -15.66 5.93 7.08
CA ALA A 409 -14.38 6.38 6.53
C ALA A 409 -14.03 5.64 5.22
N MET A 410 -13.32 6.31 4.32
CA MET A 410 -12.61 5.62 3.24
C MET A 410 -11.49 4.77 3.85
N SER A 411 -11.42 3.49 3.45
CA SER A 411 -10.34 2.60 3.88
C SER A 411 -9.03 2.93 3.16
N SER A 412 -7.90 2.57 3.77
CA SER A 412 -6.58 2.66 3.14
C SER A 412 -6.53 1.91 1.81
N GLU A 413 -7.11 0.70 1.77
CA GLU A 413 -7.26 -0.11 0.55
C GLU A 413 -8.05 0.64 -0.54
N GLY A 414 -9.23 1.16 -0.20
CA GLY A 414 -10.05 1.88 -1.15
C GLY A 414 -9.39 3.17 -1.64
N PHE A 415 -8.60 3.83 -0.79
CA PHE A 415 -7.80 4.98 -1.20
C PHE A 415 -6.69 4.60 -2.16
N LEU A 416 -5.89 3.57 -1.85
CA LEU A 416 -4.77 3.13 -2.69
C LEU A 416 -5.27 2.68 -4.07
N GLU A 417 -6.34 1.89 -4.13
CA GLU A 417 -6.98 1.51 -5.39
C GLU A 417 -7.33 2.77 -6.21
N CYS A 418 -8.04 3.71 -5.60
CA CYS A 418 -8.44 4.95 -6.27
C CYS A 418 -7.24 5.79 -6.72
N PHE A 419 -6.22 5.91 -5.88
CA PHE A 419 -5.03 6.69 -6.17
C PHE A 419 -4.23 6.11 -7.34
N ARG A 420 -4.01 4.79 -7.34
CA ARG A 420 -3.31 4.07 -8.42
C ARG A 420 -4.05 4.21 -9.75
N ASN A 421 -5.36 4.03 -9.74
CA ASN A 421 -6.18 4.20 -10.93
C ASN A 421 -6.14 5.66 -11.44
N ASN A 422 -6.13 6.64 -10.54
CA ASN A 422 -6.00 8.04 -10.94
C ASN A 422 -4.62 8.38 -11.53
N LEU A 423 -3.53 7.77 -11.04
CA LEU A 423 -2.21 7.89 -11.67
C LEU A 423 -2.19 7.29 -13.08
N LEU A 424 -2.86 6.15 -13.28
CA LEU A 424 -3.00 5.52 -14.60
C LEU A 424 -3.80 6.38 -15.59
N ASP A 425 -4.81 7.11 -15.12
CA ASP A 425 -5.58 8.06 -15.93
C ASP A 425 -4.66 9.12 -16.57
N VAL A 426 -3.67 9.60 -15.80
CA VAL A 426 -2.67 10.59 -16.24
C VAL A 426 -1.37 9.95 -16.76
N LYS A 427 -1.40 8.65 -17.06
CA LYS A 427 -0.29 7.88 -17.67
C LYS A 427 0.99 7.83 -16.81
N ILE A 428 0.83 7.85 -15.49
CA ILE A 428 1.93 7.69 -14.53
C ILE A 428 1.91 6.27 -13.96
N ASP A 429 3.06 5.60 -13.94
CA ASP A 429 3.21 4.27 -13.31
C ASP A 429 2.95 4.38 -11.81
N PRO A 430 1.96 3.66 -11.25
CA PRO A 430 1.62 3.75 -9.84
C PRO A 430 2.54 2.94 -8.92
N ARG A 431 3.30 1.97 -9.45
CA ARG A 431 4.13 1.04 -8.65
C ARG A 431 5.14 1.68 -7.69
N PRO A 432 5.83 2.78 -8.04
CA PRO A 432 6.78 3.39 -7.12
C PRO A 432 6.09 4.26 -6.04
N TYR A 433 4.77 4.44 -6.08
CA TYR A 433 4.04 5.28 -5.12
C TYR A 433 3.41 4.44 -3.99
N GLY A 434 3.41 4.98 -2.77
CA GLY A 434 2.91 4.31 -1.57
C GLY A 434 2.54 5.28 -0.45
N THR A 435 2.47 4.79 0.79
CA THR A 435 2.07 5.56 2.01
C THR A 435 2.83 6.85 2.21
N HIS A 436 4.11 6.82 1.91
CA HIS A 436 4.99 7.95 2.15
C HIS A 436 5.02 8.96 1.00
N SER A 437 4.43 8.64 -0.17
CA SER A 437 4.59 9.47 -1.37
C SER A 437 4.10 10.91 -1.20
N PHE A 438 2.97 11.13 -0.54
CA PHE A 438 2.43 12.48 -0.31
C PHE A 438 3.23 13.25 0.75
N ARG A 439 3.52 12.61 1.89
CA ARG A 439 4.35 13.21 2.94
C ARG A 439 5.71 13.62 2.41
N ARG A 440 6.32 12.75 1.61
CA ARG A 440 7.58 12.98 0.92
C ARG A 440 7.49 14.12 -0.10
N GLY A 441 6.49 14.04 -0.98
CA GLY A 441 6.17 15.07 -1.95
C GLY A 441 5.98 16.44 -1.32
N GLY A 442 5.28 16.49 -0.20
CA GLY A 442 5.11 17.69 0.61
C GLY A 442 6.44 18.23 1.15
N CYS A 443 7.30 17.37 1.69
CA CYS A 443 8.63 17.78 2.16
C CYS A 443 9.44 18.42 1.04
N GLN A 444 9.49 17.76 -0.12
CA GLN A 444 10.19 18.25 -1.29
C GLN A 444 9.56 19.53 -1.84
N TYR A 445 8.24 19.63 -1.89
CA TYR A 445 7.55 20.84 -2.31
C TYR A 445 7.89 22.03 -1.42
N LEU A 446 7.80 21.87 -0.10
CA LEU A 446 8.15 22.92 0.85
C LEU A 446 9.63 23.33 0.76
N ALA A 447 10.54 22.36 0.64
CA ALA A 447 11.98 22.62 0.59
C ALA A 447 12.46 23.17 -0.76
N MET A 448 12.02 22.57 -1.86
CA MET A 448 12.55 22.81 -3.20
C MET A 448 11.77 23.89 -3.93
N VAL A 449 10.44 23.93 -3.78
CA VAL A 449 9.58 24.92 -4.47
C VAL A 449 9.36 26.15 -3.60
N LEU A 450 8.94 25.96 -2.35
CA LEU A 450 8.68 27.10 -1.43
C LEU A 450 9.95 27.59 -0.71
N ARG A 451 11.07 26.87 -0.84
CA ARG A 451 12.37 27.22 -0.22
C ARG A 451 12.29 27.41 1.30
N TRP A 452 11.45 26.62 1.96
CA TRP A 452 11.36 26.64 3.42
C TRP A 452 12.65 26.09 4.04
N PRO A 453 13.20 26.77 5.08
CA PRO A 453 14.27 26.19 5.88
C PRO A 453 13.84 24.85 6.47
N PHE A 454 14.75 23.88 6.54
CA PHE A 454 14.46 22.55 7.09
C PHE A 454 13.88 22.59 8.51
N ARG A 455 14.34 23.53 9.35
CA ARG A 455 13.78 23.75 10.68
C ARG A 455 12.27 24.07 10.64
N ASN A 456 11.83 24.88 9.69
CA ASN A 456 10.42 25.22 9.54
C ASN A 456 9.61 24.02 9.06
N ILE A 457 10.18 23.21 8.15
CA ILE A 457 9.55 21.97 7.68
C ILE A 457 9.42 20.97 8.84
N CYS A 458 10.45 20.80 9.67
CA CYS A 458 10.36 19.95 10.86
C CYS A 458 9.31 20.45 11.85
N SER A 459 9.27 21.76 12.12
CA SER A 459 8.26 22.35 12.99
C SER A 459 6.84 22.16 12.46
N TRP A 460 6.63 22.35 11.16
CA TRP A 460 5.36 22.12 10.48
C TRP A 460 4.96 20.64 10.48
N GLY A 461 5.94 19.79 10.22
CA GLY A 461 5.85 18.34 10.26
C GLY A 461 5.76 17.75 11.66
N GLY A 462 5.75 18.56 12.74
CA GLY A 462 5.69 18.04 14.11
C GLY A 462 6.78 16.99 14.37
N TRP A 463 8.00 17.25 13.93
CA TRP A 463 9.15 16.40 14.21
C TRP A 463 9.98 17.03 15.32
N ALA A 464 10.56 16.16 16.16
CA ALA A 464 11.41 16.62 17.24
C ALA A 464 12.56 17.48 16.68
N PRO A 465 12.87 18.62 17.32
CA PRO A 465 13.98 19.48 16.90
C PRO A 465 15.34 18.83 17.17
N ASN A 466 15.38 17.82 18.06
CA ASN A 466 16.57 17.03 18.32
C ASN A 466 16.79 16.13 17.11
N PHE A 467 17.80 16.47 16.31
CA PHE A 467 18.26 15.71 15.15
C PHE A 467 18.90 14.37 15.56
N ASP A 468 18.36 13.66 16.55
CA ASP A 468 18.87 12.37 16.99
C ASP A 468 18.65 11.29 15.91
N ASN A 469 17.80 11.59 14.91
CA ASN A 469 17.67 10.83 13.69
C ASN A 469 17.48 11.76 12.47
N PRO A 470 18.55 12.43 11.99
CA PRO A 470 18.47 13.34 10.84
C PRO A 470 18.09 12.58 9.56
N GLY A 471 18.28 11.25 9.56
CA GLY A 471 17.92 10.37 8.48
C GLY A 471 16.46 10.46 8.05
N THR A 472 15.52 10.76 8.94
CA THR A 472 14.09 10.83 8.58
C THR A 472 13.80 11.95 7.58
N LEU A 473 14.31 13.15 7.81
CA LEU A 473 14.12 14.27 6.88
C LEU A 473 14.85 14.03 5.56
N PHE A 474 16.10 13.59 5.61
CA PHE A 474 16.87 13.30 4.41
C PHE A 474 16.25 12.17 3.57
N LYS A 475 15.66 11.15 4.20
CA LYS A 475 14.87 10.11 3.51
C LYS A 475 13.70 10.71 2.75
N TYR A 476 13.02 11.72 3.33
CA TYR A 476 11.91 12.38 2.65
C TYR A 476 12.33 13.41 1.59
N LEU A 477 13.56 13.93 1.65
CA LEU A 477 14.03 14.89 0.65
C LEU A 477 14.73 14.21 -0.52
N LEU A 478 15.44 13.11 -0.30
CA LEU A 478 16.30 12.47 -1.29
C LEU A 478 15.86 11.04 -1.56
N SER A 479 15.52 10.74 -2.82
CA SER A 479 15.38 9.38 -3.34
C SER A 479 16.27 9.19 -4.55
N TRP A 480 16.69 7.95 -4.76
CA TRP A 480 17.19 7.54 -6.06
C TRP A 480 16.06 7.31 -7.08
N THR A 481 14.83 7.05 -6.62
CA THR A 481 13.65 6.89 -7.50
C THR A 481 13.07 8.21 -8.00
N ASP A 482 13.51 9.32 -7.43
CA ASP A 482 13.03 10.64 -7.79
C ASP A 482 13.91 11.17 -8.92
N THR A 483 13.29 11.79 -9.92
CA THR A 483 14.04 12.40 -11.02
C THR A 483 14.79 13.63 -10.50
N PRO A 484 16.11 13.73 -10.70
CA PRO A 484 16.85 14.94 -10.38
C PRO A 484 16.22 16.15 -11.08
N LEU A 485 16.00 17.23 -10.34
CA LEU A 485 15.45 18.47 -10.91
C LEU A 485 16.48 19.24 -11.75
N VAL A 486 17.76 18.89 -11.62
CA VAL A 486 18.89 19.58 -12.24
C VAL A 486 19.89 18.52 -12.67
N GLU A 487 20.37 18.64 -13.91
CA GLU A 487 21.44 17.79 -14.42
C GLU A 487 22.75 18.04 -13.67
N ARG A 488 23.58 17.02 -13.54
CA ARG A 488 24.78 17.10 -12.69
C ARG A 488 25.77 18.18 -13.17
N GLU A 489 25.85 18.39 -14.48
CA GLU A 489 26.70 19.40 -15.12
C GLU A 489 26.30 20.84 -14.78
N ASP A 490 25.04 21.05 -14.40
CA ASP A 490 24.48 22.37 -14.08
C ASP A 490 24.65 22.78 -12.62
N TYR A 491 25.20 21.92 -11.75
CA TYR A 491 25.38 22.27 -10.33
C TYR A 491 26.37 23.41 -10.11
N PHE A 492 27.41 23.51 -10.94
CA PHE A 492 28.44 24.56 -10.85
C PHE A 492 28.61 25.32 -12.16
N ASN A 493 27.71 25.14 -13.13
CA ASN A 493 27.77 25.85 -14.39
C ASN A 493 27.56 27.36 -14.12
N PRO A 494 28.61 28.20 -14.28
CA PRO A 494 28.50 29.63 -13.99
C PRO A 494 27.62 30.35 -15.02
N ASN A 495 27.36 29.70 -16.15
CA ASN A 495 26.47 30.19 -17.20
C ASN A 495 25.05 29.63 -17.07
N ARG A 496 24.77 28.86 -16.00
CA ARG A 496 23.41 28.41 -15.73
C ARG A 496 22.56 29.65 -15.51
N ALA A 497 21.53 29.81 -16.35
CA ALA A 497 20.56 30.87 -16.16
C ALA A 497 20.04 30.80 -14.72
N GLY A 498 20.15 31.92 -13.98
CA GLY A 498 19.57 32.03 -12.66
C GLY A 498 18.11 31.60 -12.74
N THR A 499 17.64 30.79 -11.78
CA THR A 499 16.23 30.44 -11.75
C THR A 499 15.41 31.71 -11.57
N ASP A 500 14.29 31.79 -12.29
CA ASP A 500 13.30 32.84 -12.08
C ASP A 500 13.07 33.05 -10.57
N PRO A 501 12.99 34.31 -10.11
CA PRO A 501 12.66 34.59 -8.72
C PRO A 501 11.42 33.77 -8.34
N CYS A 502 11.47 33.10 -7.19
CA CYS A 502 10.31 32.34 -6.76
C CYS A 502 9.10 33.30 -6.68
N ASN A 503 8.08 33.06 -7.51
CA ASN A 503 6.89 33.91 -7.58
C ASN A 503 6.15 34.07 -6.22
N ALA A 504 6.44 33.19 -5.25
CA ALA A 504 5.85 33.24 -3.91
C ALA A 504 6.68 34.04 -2.90
N CYS A 505 8.03 34.01 -2.95
CA CYS A 505 8.88 34.64 -1.94
C CYS A 505 9.86 35.68 -2.50
N GLY A 506 9.89 35.90 -3.82
CA GLY A 506 10.75 36.86 -4.50
C GLY A 506 12.25 36.53 -4.44
N ARG A 507 12.65 35.43 -3.79
CA ARG A 507 14.05 35.02 -3.69
C ARG A 507 14.49 34.34 -4.98
N THR A 508 15.57 34.82 -5.56
CA THR A 508 16.35 34.12 -6.59
C THR A 508 17.42 33.26 -5.91
N CYS A 509 17.76 32.10 -6.50
CA CYS A 509 18.94 31.34 -6.10
C CYS A 509 19.33 30.24 -7.11
N HIS A 510 20.55 30.37 -7.64
CA HIS A 510 21.63 29.35 -7.60
C HIS A 510 22.97 30.10 -7.68
N CYS A 511 23.27 30.90 -6.66
CA CYS A 511 24.36 31.90 -6.58
C CYS A 511 24.98 32.37 -7.93
N GLY A 512 24.18 33.18 -8.62
CA GLY A 512 24.47 34.09 -9.72
C GLY A 512 23.27 35.02 -9.86
#